data_AF-A0A2X3EAV3-F1
#
_entry.id   AF-A0A2X3EAV3-F1
#
_cell.length_a   1.000
_cell.length_b   1.000
_cell.length_c   1.000
_cell.angle_alpha   90.00
_cell.angle_beta   90.00
_cell.angle_gamma   90.00
#
_symmetry.space_group_name_H-M   'P 1'
#
loop_
_entity.id
_entity.type
_entity.pdbx_description
1 polymer ?
#
loop_
_entity_poly.entity_id
_entity_poly.type
_entity_poly.pdbx_seq_one_letter_code
_entity_poly.pdbx_strand_id
1 'polypeptide(L)'
;MVQVFLEMALVICIPVILLFSAWDLKAVITLSFVQFALFFLTFWWELARWLDNWLMQMMYDSDTHSYFNLWGLQNTSDDLIVNIIMGVMFLVLPAFWLGALTWAGVRVGAAVAGVMGSAVGDIRSAGEQVGKMIVSKTRIP
;
A
#
# COMPACT_ATOMS: atom_id res chain seq x y z
N MET A 1 -9.58 -14.24 6.90
CA MET A 1 -9.61 -14.29 8.37
C MET A 1 -8.85 -13.13 8.99
N VAL A 2 -7.54 -12.99 8.76
CA VAL A 2 -6.77 -11.84 9.29
C VAL A 2 -7.24 -10.48 8.77
N GLN A 3 -7.71 -10.41 7.51
CA GLN A 3 -8.22 -9.18 6.90
C GLN A 3 -9.35 -8.52 7.69
N VAL A 4 -10.33 -9.31 8.09
CA VAL A 4 -11.55 -8.81 8.73
C VAL A 4 -11.20 -8.16 10.07
N PHE A 5 -10.23 -8.71 10.79
CA PHE A 5 -9.71 -8.12 12.02
C PHE A 5 -8.95 -6.80 11.75
N LEU A 6 -8.17 -6.72 10.67
CA LEU A 6 -7.49 -5.48 10.28
C LEU A 6 -8.49 -4.38 9.90
N GLU A 7 -9.53 -4.72 9.14
CA GLU A 7 -10.59 -3.78 8.74
C GLU A 7 -11.44 -3.35 9.94
N MET A 8 -11.80 -4.28 10.84
CA MET A 8 -12.47 -3.93 12.10
C MET A 8 -11.63 -2.96 12.94
N ALA A 9 -10.34 -3.24 13.12
CA ALA A 9 -9.45 -2.38 13.87
C ALA A 9 -9.36 -0.98 13.24
N LEU A 10 -9.27 -0.91 11.91
CA LEU A 10 -9.26 0.36 11.20
C LEU A 10 -10.58 1.13 11.40
N VAL A 11 -11.73 0.49 11.22
CA VAL A 11 -13.04 1.13 11.37
C VAL A 11 -13.25 1.68 12.78
N ILE A 12 -12.79 0.97 13.81
CA ILE A 12 -12.83 1.44 15.20
C ILE A 12 -11.91 2.66 15.40
N CYS A 13 -10.74 2.67 14.76
CA CYS A 13 -9.77 3.75 14.87
C CYS A 13 -10.16 5.01 14.07
N ILE A 14 -10.94 4.91 12.98
CA ILE A 14 -11.35 6.06 12.14
C ILE A 14 -11.90 7.24 12.97
N PRO A 15 -12.95 7.08 13.81
CA PRO A 15 -13.52 8.20 14.56
C PRO A 15 -12.50 8.81 15.54
N VAL A 16 -11.65 7.99 16.16
CA VAL A 16 -10.61 8.43 17.09
C VAL A 16 -9.58 9.30 16.37
N ILE A 17 -9.10 8.85 15.20
CA ILE A 17 -8.10 9.56 14.40
C ILE A 17 -8.69 10.89 13.88
N LEU A 18 -9.92 10.88 13.39
CA LEU A 18 -10.58 12.08 12.88
C LEU A 18 -10.83 13.12 13.98
N LEU A 19 -11.19 12.68 15.19
CA LEU A 19 -11.38 13.55 16.34
C LEU A 19 -10.07 14.24 16.74
N PHE A 20 -8.97 13.50 16.89
CA PHE A 20 -7.66 14.07 17.23
C PHE A 20 -7.06 14.91 16.11
N SER A 21 -7.41 14.62 14.85
CA SER A 21 -6.98 15.41 13.70
C SER A 21 -7.86 16.64 13.43
N ALA A 22 -8.85 16.94 14.28
CA ALA A 22 -9.80 18.04 14.09
C ALA A 22 -10.45 18.08 12.69
N TRP A 23 -10.75 16.89 12.13
CA TRP A 23 -11.33 16.73 10.79
C TRP A 23 -10.48 17.30 9.63
N ASP A 24 -9.15 17.33 9.79
CA ASP A 24 -8.25 17.71 8.69
C ASP A 24 -8.47 16.84 7.45
N LEU A 25 -8.61 17.49 6.30
CA LEU A 25 -8.79 16.84 5.00
C LEU A 25 -7.64 15.86 4.71
N LYS A 26 -6.41 16.20 5.14
CA LYS A 26 -5.25 15.33 4.94
C LYS A 26 -5.42 13.98 5.65
N ALA A 27 -5.96 13.99 6.87
CA ALA A 27 -6.20 12.78 7.63
C ALA A 27 -7.33 11.94 7.01
N VAL A 28 -8.41 12.59 6.56
CA VAL A 28 -9.51 11.91 5.84
C VAL A 28 -8.99 11.20 4.60
N ILE A 29 -8.23 11.89 3.75
CA ILE A 29 -7.65 11.32 2.53
C ILE A 29 -6.73 10.15 2.87
N THR A 30 -5.88 10.32 3.88
CA THR A 30 -4.93 9.27 4.30
C THR A 30 -5.68 8.02 4.76
N LEU A 31 -6.74 8.16 5.56
CA LEU A 31 -7.57 7.04 6.01
C LEU A 31 -8.28 6.35 4.85
N SER A 32 -8.78 7.09 3.86
CA SER A 32 -9.37 6.50 2.66
C SER A 32 -8.36 5.66 1.88
N PHE A 33 -7.11 6.13 1.76
CA PHE A 33 -6.04 5.36 1.12
C PHE A 33 -5.66 4.11 1.91
N VAL A 34 -5.59 4.20 3.24
CA VAL A 34 -5.32 3.03 4.11
C VAL A 34 -6.46 2.01 3.99
N GLN A 35 -7.71 2.46 4.02
CA GLN A 35 -8.88 1.59 3.84
C GLN A 35 -8.84 0.87 2.48
N PHE A 36 -8.55 1.61 1.41
CA PHE A 36 -8.37 1.04 0.07
C PHE A 36 -7.25 -0.01 0.05
N ALA A 37 -6.10 0.30 0.66
CA ALA A 37 -4.97 -0.61 0.73
C ALA A 37 -5.32 -1.93 1.42
N LEU A 38 -6.07 -1.86 2.53
CA LEU A 38 -6.49 -3.04 3.28
C LEU A 38 -7.53 -3.86 2.53
N PHE A 39 -8.53 -3.25 1.90
CA PHE A 39 -9.52 -3.99 1.12
C PHE A 39 -8.87 -4.79 -0.01
N PHE A 40 -7.87 -4.21 -0.67
CA PHE A 40 -7.18 -4.85 -1.77
C PHE A 40 -6.26 -6.01 -1.36
N LEU A 41 -6.03 -6.24 -0.06
CA LEU A 41 -5.30 -7.42 0.41
C LEU A 41 -6.03 -8.73 0.07
N THR A 42 -7.38 -8.72 -0.02
CA THR A 42 -8.15 -9.88 -0.50
C THR A 42 -7.60 -10.40 -1.82
N PHE A 43 -7.42 -9.51 -2.79
CA PHE A 43 -6.93 -9.83 -4.11
C PHE A 43 -5.58 -10.56 -4.06
N TRP A 44 -4.63 -10.06 -3.27
CA TRP A 44 -3.30 -10.67 -3.14
C TRP A 44 -3.34 -12.05 -2.48
N TRP A 45 -4.22 -12.25 -1.49
CA TRP A 45 -4.42 -13.56 -0.90
C TRP A 45 -5.13 -14.54 -1.83
N GLU A 46 -6.10 -14.09 -2.62
CA GLU A 46 -6.71 -14.95 -3.64
C GLU A 46 -5.73 -15.27 -4.77
N LEU A 47 -4.87 -14.33 -5.15
CA LEU A 47 -3.78 -14.59 -6.10
C LEU A 47 -2.81 -15.65 -5.56
N ALA A 48 -2.45 -15.56 -4.27
CA ALA A 48 -1.62 -16.57 -3.61
C ALA A 48 -2.28 -17.97 -3.64
N ARG A 49 -3.57 -18.07 -3.30
CA ARG A 49 -4.33 -19.33 -3.38
C ARG A 49 -4.46 -19.86 -4.79
N TRP A 50 -4.68 -18.98 -5.76
CA TRP A 50 -4.81 -19.38 -7.15
C TRP A 50 -3.50 -19.96 -7.66
N LEU A 51 -2.39 -19.26 -7.41
CA LEU A 51 -1.07 -19.73 -7.80
C LEU A 51 -0.73 -21.05 -7.08
N ASP A 52 -1.20 -21.23 -5.85
CA ASP A 52 -1.04 -22.49 -5.12
C ASP A 52 -1.72 -23.69 -5.78
N ASN A 53 -3.00 -23.54 -6.07
CA ASN A 53 -3.74 -24.56 -6.80
C ASN A 53 -3.16 -24.83 -8.19
N TRP A 54 -2.67 -23.79 -8.87
CA TRP A 54 -2.11 -23.90 -10.20
C TRP A 54 -0.76 -24.61 -10.21
N LEU A 55 0.13 -24.30 -9.25
CA LEU A 55 1.42 -24.95 -9.13
C LEU A 55 1.27 -26.43 -8.78
N MET A 56 0.34 -26.77 -7.89
CA MET A 56 -0.03 -28.16 -7.60
C MET A 56 -0.54 -28.90 -8.85
N GLN A 57 -1.41 -28.26 -9.64
CA GLN A 57 -1.85 -28.85 -10.92
C GLN A 57 -0.67 -29.08 -11.85
N MET A 58 0.21 -28.11 -12.04
CA MET A 58 1.37 -28.27 -12.92
C MET A 58 2.33 -29.39 -12.48
N MET A 59 2.50 -29.57 -11.17
CA MET A 59 3.38 -30.61 -10.64
C MET A 59 2.74 -31.99 -10.77
N TYR A 60 1.46 -32.15 -10.44
CA TYR A 60 0.83 -33.47 -10.34
C TYR A 60 0.05 -33.91 -11.59
N ASP A 61 -0.20 -33.03 -12.56
CA ASP A 61 -0.99 -33.31 -13.77
C ASP A 61 -0.12 -33.71 -14.99
N SER A 62 1.15 -34.12 -14.76
CA SER A 62 2.06 -34.62 -15.82
C SER A 62 2.24 -36.14 -15.76
N ASP A 63 2.32 -36.80 -16.93
CA ASP A 63 2.50 -38.25 -17.11
C ASP A 63 3.76 -38.86 -16.45
N THR A 64 4.61 -38.02 -15.84
CA THR A 64 5.86 -38.44 -15.17
C THR A 64 5.64 -38.81 -13.69
N HIS A 65 4.47 -38.50 -13.11
CA HIS A 65 4.12 -38.87 -11.73
C HIS A 65 3.36 -40.20 -11.71
N SER A 66 4.11 -41.31 -11.65
CA SER A 66 3.51 -42.62 -11.43
C SER A 66 2.94 -42.74 -10.00
N TYR A 67 1.70 -43.21 -9.89
CA TYR A 67 1.05 -43.61 -8.62
C TYR A 67 1.85 -44.64 -7.80
N PHE A 68 2.94 -45.17 -8.36
CA PHE A 68 3.83 -46.17 -7.79
C PHE A 68 5.11 -45.59 -7.15
N ASN A 69 5.18 -44.28 -6.91
CA ASN A 69 6.17 -43.69 -5.99
C ASN A 69 5.75 -43.97 -4.54
N LEU A 70 5.83 -45.24 -4.15
CA LEU A 70 5.13 -45.79 -2.99
C LEU A 70 5.59 -45.22 -1.63
N TRP A 71 6.69 -44.47 -1.53
CA TRP A 71 7.28 -44.11 -0.22
C TRP A 71 7.92 -42.73 -0.11
N GLY A 72 7.66 -41.75 -0.98
CA GLY A 72 8.02 -40.35 -0.67
C GLY A 72 9.51 -40.05 -0.39
N LEU A 73 10.43 -40.96 -0.72
CA LEU A 73 11.87 -40.86 -0.42
C LEU A 73 12.68 -40.14 -1.51
N GLN A 74 12.09 -39.91 -2.68
CA GLN A 74 12.83 -39.34 -3.83
C GLN A 74 12.48 -37.86 -4.13
N ASN A 75 11.50 -37.27 -3.43
CA ASN A 75 11.09 -35.87 -3.63
C ASN A 75 10.80 -35.11 -2.32
N THR A 76 11.19 -35.62 -1.16
CA THR A 76 10.85 -35.00 0.14
C THR A 76 11.44 -33.59 0.30
N SER A 77 12.62 -33.35 -0.28
CA SER A 77 13.25 -32.03 -0.26
C SER A 77 12.53 -31.03 -1.15
N ASP A 78 12.12 -31.43 -2.35
CA ASP A 78 11.40 -30.55 -3.29
C ASP A 78 9.98 -30.26 -2.80
N ASP A 79 9.29 -31.26 -2.22
CA ASP A 79 7.96 -31.09 -1.62
C ASP A 79 8.00 -30.13 -0.42
N LEU A 80 9.05 -30.23 0.42
CA LEU A 80 9.26 -29.30 1.53
C LEU A 80 9.52 -27.86 1.03
N ILE A 81 10.35 -27.69 0.00
CA ILE A 81 10.66 -26.38 -0.57
C ILE A 81 9.41 -25.75 -1.17
N VAL A 82 8.63 -26.50 -1.95
CA VAL A 82 7.39 -26.01 -2.55
C VAL A 82 6.43 -25.58 -1.45
N ASN A 83 6.19 -26.41 -0.45
CA ASN A 83 5.27 -26.09 0.66
C ASN A 83 5.69 -24.80 1.42
N ILE A 84 7.00 -24.61 1.64
CA ILE A 84 7.53 -23.36 2.22
C ILE A 84 7.25 -22.17 1.30
N ILE A 85 7.52 -22.30 0.00
CA ILE A 85 7.27 -21.23 -0.97
C ILE A 85 5.77 -20.89 -0.95
N MET A 86 4.88 -21.87 -1.06
CA MET A 86 3.43 -21.69 -1.05
C MET A 86 2.98 -20.90 0.18
N GLY A 87 3.48 -21.27 1.36
CA GLY A 87 3.20 -20.55 2.60
C GLY A 87 3.75 -19.12 2.61
N VAL A 88 4.98 -18.91 2.13
CA VAL A 88 5.64 -17.60 2.10
C VAL A 88 4.94 -16.63 1.13
N MET A 89 4.32 -17.12 0.06
CA MET A 89 3.58 -16.26 -0.90
C MET A 89 2.40 -15.52 -0.26
N PHE A 90 1.77 -16.10 0.77
CA PHE A 90 0.72 -15.43 1.54
C PHE A 90 1.23 -14.23 2.37
N LEU A 91 2.53 -14.12 2.57
CA LEU A 91 3.17 -12.98 3.23
C LEU A 91 3.79 -12.02 2.23
N VAL A 92 4.55 -12.54 1.26
CA VAL A 92 5.33 -11.75 0.30
C VAL A 92 4.44 -10.92 -0.62
N LEU A 93 3.35 -11.49 -1.14
CA LEU A 93 2.45 -10.77 -2.06
C LEU A 93 1.74 -9.59 -1.37
N PRO A 94 1.11 -9.76 -0.19
CA PRO A 94 0.64 -8.65 0.62
C PRO A 94 1.70 -7.62 1.00
N ALA A 95 2.90 -8.07 1.40
CA ALA A 95 3.98 -7.18 1.79
C ALA A 95 4.48 -6.35 0.60
N PHE A 96 4.56 -6.95 -0.59
CA PHE A 96 4.89 -6.25 -1.83
C PHE A 96 3.90 -5.11 -2.11
N TRP A 97 2.59 -5.40 -2.00
CA TRP A 97 1.54 -4.40 -2.18
C TRP A 97 1.66 -3.22 -1.23
N LEU A 98 1.74 -3.51 0.07
CA LEU A 98 1.84 -2.48 1.11
C LEU A 98 3.14 -1.68 0.99
N GLY A 99 4.24 -2.34 0.64
CA GLY A 99 5.54 -1.71 0.38
C GLY A 99 5.47 -0.77 -0.83
N ALA A 100 4.87 -1.21 -1.94
CA ALA A 100 4.70 -0.39 -3.13
C ALA A 100 3.83 0.85 -2.88
N LEU A 101 2.73 0.69 -2.13
CA LEU A 101 1.87 1.82 -1.73
C LEU A 101 2.60 2.80 -0.81
N THR A 102 3.40 2.31 0.13
CA THR A 102 4.19 3.15 1.03
C THR A 102 5.20 3.97 0.23
N TRP A 103 5.91 3.34 -0.70
CA TRP A 103 6.87 4.01 -1.58
C TRP A 103 6.21 5.05 -2.49
N ALA A 104 5.06 4.71 -3.09
CA ALA A 104 4.28 5.64 -3.90
C ALA A 104 3.78 6.83 -3.07
N GLY A 105 3.27 6.57 -1.86
CA GLY A 105 2.80 7.59 -0.93
C GLY A 105 3.88 8.59 -0.54
N VAL A 106 5.10 8.13 -0.25
CA VAL A 106 6.23 9.01 0.07
C VAL A 106 6.60 9.91 -1.12
N ARG A 107 6.63 9.36 -2.34
CA ARG A 107 6.99 10.14 -3.54
C ARG A 107 5.91 11.15 -3.94
N VAL A 108 4.65 10.72 -3.96
CA VAL A 108 3.51 11.60 -4.29
C VAL A 108 3.37 12.68 -3.22
N GLY A 109 3.49 12.32 -1.94
CA GLY A 109 3.47 13.27 -0.83
C GLY A 109 4.56 14.33 -0.92
N ALA A 110 5.79 13.92 -1.26
CA ALA A 110 6.91 14.85 -1.44
C ALA A 110 6.69 15.79 -2.64
N ALA A 111 6.18 15.29 -3.75
CA ALA A 111 5.89 16.09 -4.93
C ALA A 111 4.79 17.13 -4.66
N VAL A 112 3.69 16.72 -4.03
CA VAL A 112 2.58 17.63 -3.67
C VAL A 112 3.03 18.68 -2.67
N ALA A 113 3.83 18.32 -1.66
CA ALA A 113 4.39 19.26 -0.70
C ALA A 113 5.31 20.29 -1.38
N GLY A 114 6.12 19.86 -2.35
CA GLY A 114 6.97 20.75 -3.15
C GLY A 114 6.16 21.76 -3.97
N VAL A 115 5.11 21.32 -4.66
CA VAL A 115 4.24 22.20 -5.46
C VAL A 115 3.48 23.20 -4.57
N MET A 116 2.92 22.76 -3.43
CA MET A 116 2.28 23.67 -2.49
C MET A 116 3.27 24.69 -1.91
N GLY A 117 4.49 24.26 -1.59
CA GLY A 117 5.55 25.16 -1.12
C GLY A 117 5.88 26.25 -2.14
N SER A 118 6.02 25.88 -3.42
CA SER A 118 6.25 26.82 -4.51
C SER A 118 5.06 27.77 -4.72
N ALA A 119 3.83 27.25 -4.74
CA ALA A 119 2.63 28.07 -4.91
C ALA A 119 2.44 29.08 -3.77
N VAL A 120 2.71 28.69 -2.52
CA VAL A 120 2.69 29.62 -1.38
C VAL A 120 3.82 30.65 -1.49
N GLY A 121 5.00 30.24 -1.95
CA GLY A 121 6.11 31.15 -2.24
C GLY A 121 5.78 32.19 -3.32
N ASP A 122 5.10 31.78 -4.38
CA ASP A 122 4.66 32.64 -5.48
C ASP A 122 3.59 33.63 -5.01
N ILE A 123 2.62 33.18 -4.21
CA ILE A 123 1.60 34.08 -3.61
C ILE A 123 2.25 35.07 -2.65
N ARG A 124 3.20 34.61 -1.83
CA ARG A 124 3.91 35.47 -0.87
C ARG A 124 4.76 36.52 -1.58
N SER A 125 5.49 36.13 -2.62
CA SER A 125 6.32 37.05 -3.41
C SER A 125 5.47 38.05 -4.19
N ALA A 126 4.33 37.63 -4.75
CA ALA A 126 3.36 38.54 -5.36
C ALA A 126 2.78 39.53 -4.34
N GLY A 127 2.44 39.07 -3.14
CA GLY A 127 1.98 39.92 -2.03
C GLY A 127 3.05 40.92 -1.56
N GLU A 128 4.31 40.49 -1.49
CA GLU A 128 5.45 41.38 -1.17
C GLU A 128 5.68 42.44 -2.26
N GLN A 129 5.54 42.08 -3.54
CA GLN A 129 5.64 43.04 -4.63
C GLN A 129 4.49 44.07 -4.59
N VAL A 130 3.26 43.64 -4.34
CA VAL A 130 2.11 44.54 -4.17
C VAL A 130 2.30 45.44 -2.95
N GLY A 131 2.77 44.87 -1.83
CA GLY A 131 3.09 45.64 -0.62
C GLY A 131 4.17 46.71 -0.88
N LYS A 132 5.25 46.35 -1.57
CA LYS A 132 6.30 47.30 -1.98
C LYS A 132 5.75 48.38 -2.92
N MET A 133 4.87 48.04 -3.85
CA MET A 133 4.25 48.97 -4.78
C MET A 133 3.32 49.96 -4.08
N ILE A 134 2.55 49.51 -3.08
CA ILE A 134 1.70 50.37 -2.24
C ILE A 134 2.58 51.31 -1.41
N VAL A 135 3.62 50.78 -0.76
CA VAL A 135 4.56 51.57 0.06
C VAL A 135 5.31 52.61 -0.78
N SER A 136 5.71 52.27 -2.01
CA SER A 136 6.34 53.24 -2.91
C SER A 136 5.37 54.32 -3.39
N LYS A 137 4.06 54.03 -3.44
CA LYS A 137 3.03 54.99 -3.85
C LYS A 137 2.57 55.90 -2.71
N THR A 138 2.62 55.43 -1.46
CA THR A 138 2.30 56.21 -0.26
C THR A 138 3.49 56.97 0.31
N ARG A 139 4.72 56.63 -0.09
CA ARG A 139 5.90 57.47 0.12
C ARG A 139 5.91 58.63 -0.88
N ILE A 140 5.07 59.63 -0.62
CA ILE A 140 5.14 60.95 -1.24
C ILE A 140 6.44 61.63 -0.71
N PRO A 141 7.21 62.37 -1.54
CA PRO A 141 8.44 63.05 -1.14
C PRO A 141 8.27 64.06 0.00
#